data_AF-A0A6M8VVY6-F1
#
_entry.id   AF-A0A6M8VVY6-F1
#
_cell.length_a   1.000
_cell.length_b   1.000
_cell.length_c   1.000
_cell.angle_alpha   90.00
_cell.angle_beta   90.00
_cell.angle_gamma   90.00
#
_symmetry.space_group_name_H-M   'P 1'
#
loop_
_entity.id
_entity.type
_entity.pdbx_description
1 polymer ?
#
loop_
_entity_poly.entity_id
_entity_poly.type
_entity_poly.pdbx_seq_one_letter_code
_entity_poly.pdbx_strand_id
1 'polypeptide(L)'
;MLPADRFYWGILNAAALPRRARGTPEQFGYLFEAVLPVAVDTIHAVYLPLGPDRVLACGMPRAAVQEHAAMPWVTISPRSLPPFISSSLDEPIEPERINLLVGEFEPAPIRSHRHTTTLIACAAIVLCAALVVTGQSRRAARERERAFALETATVQIYDQVLPPSTSPVPPSVRLTAERRSLEPHPRHSRA
;
A
#
# COMPACT_ATOMS: atom_id res chain seq x y z
N MET A 1 0.98 -33.25 -1.31
CA MET A 1 -0.02 -33.39 -0.22
C MET A 1 0.30 -34.60 0.63
N LEU A 2 0.19 -34.47 1.95
CA LEU A 2 0.50 -35.53 2.91
C LEU A 2 -0.73 -35.91 3.77
N PRO A 3 -0.80 -37.14 4.31
CA PRO A 3 -1.83 -37.55 5.25
C PRO A 3 -1.90 -36.65 6.50
N ALA A 4 -3.10 -36.39 7.03
CA ALA A 4 -3.32 -35.43 8.12
C ALA A 4 -2.66 -35.84 9.46
N ASP A 5 -2.46 -37.13 9.68
CA ASP A 5 -1.79 -37.74 10.84
C ASP A 5 -0.28 -37.46 10.90
N ARG A 6 0.32 -36.95 9.82
CA ARG A 6 1.73 -36.52 9.79
C ARG A 6 1.96 -35.14 10.37
N PHE A 7 0.89 -34.43 10.73
CA PHE A 7 0.93 -33.07 11.22
C PHE A 7 0.45 -33.00 12.66
N TYR A 8 1.01 -32.06 13.41
CA TYR A 8 0.49 -31.61 14.70
C TYR A 8 -0.51 -30.49 14.46
N TRP A 9 -1.60 -30.50 15.22
CA TRP A 9 -2.73 -29.60 15.00
C TRP A 9 -3.15 -28.94 16.31
N GLY A 10 -3.51 -27.67 16.25
CA GLY A 10 -4.05 -26.96 17.41
C GLY A 10 -4.88 -25.77 16.97
N ILE A 11 -5.96 -25.49 17.70
CA ILE A 11 -6.68 -24.22 17.59
C ILE A 11 -6.26 -23.37 18.78
N LEU A 12 -5.54 -22.30 18.49
CA LEU A 12 -4.98 -21.39 19.48
C LEU A 12 -5.91 -20.22 19.72
N ASN A 13 -6.02 -19.82 20.99
CA ASN A 13 -6.75 -18.62 21.39
C ASN A 13 -5.80 -17.40 21.34
N ALA A 14 -5.84 -16.65 20.25
CA ALA A 14 -5.05 -15.43 20.09
C ALA A 14 -5.51 -14.28 21.01
N ALA A 15 -6.70 -14.38 21.62
CA ALA A 15 -7.15 -13.38 22.60
C ALA A 15 -6.21 -13.29 23.82
N ALA A 16 -5.56 -14.42 24.16
CA ALA A 16 -4.61 -14.51 25.26
C ALA A 16 -3.32 -13.70 25.03
N LEU A 17 -3.04 -13.31 23.78
CA LEU A 17 -1.86 -12.51 23.44
C LEU A 17 -2.17 -11.00 23.45
N PRO A 18 -1.22 -10.15 23.88
CA PRO A 18 -1.33 -8.70 23.73
C PRO A 18 -1.57 -8.31 22.27
N ARG A 19 -2.41 -7.30 22.02
CA ARG A 19 -2.78 -6.86 20.65
C ARG A 19 -1.58 -6.59 19.73
N ARG A 20 -0.48 -6.04 20.25
CA ARG A 20 0.75 -5.75 19.48
C ARG A 20 1.51 -6.99 19.03
N ALA A 21 1.16 -8.12 19.60
CA ALA A 21 1.95 -9.33 19.59
C ALA A 21 1.18 -10.50 18.93
N ARG A 22 -0.14 -10.32 18.77
CA ARG A 22 -0.98 -11.05 17.82
C ARG A 22 -0.44 -10.86 16.41
N GLY A 23 0.23 -11.87 15.88
CA GLY A 23 0.71 -11.88 14.50
C GLY A 23 2.16 -12.31 14.32
N THR A 24 2.93 -12.43 15.41
CA THR A 24 4.29 -12.95 15.31
C THR A 24 4.28 -14.48 15.49
N PRO A 25 4.89 -15.25 14.56
CA PRO A 25 4.92 -16.72 14.65
C PRO A 25 5.49 -17.25 15.97
N GLU A 26 6.42 -16.52 16.58
CA GLU A 26 7.08 -16.89 17.83
C GLU A 26 6.09 -16.96 18.99
N GLN A 27 5.12 -16.02 19.04
CA GLN A 27 4.13 -16.00 20.12
C GLN A 27 3.10 -17.11 20.00
N PHE A 28 2.71 -17.43 18.77
CA PHE A 28 1.88 -18.60 18.54
C PHE A 28 2.64 -19.90 18.83
N GLY A 29 3.96 -19.92 18.66
CA GLY A 29 4.83 -21.03 19.08
C GLY A 29 4.65 -21.39 20.56
N TYR A 30 4.72 -20.40 21.46
CA TYR A 30 4.53 -20.64 22.90
C TYR A 30 3.13 -21.17 23.24
N LEU A 31 2.08 -20.67 22.57
CA LEU A 31 0.73 -21.20 22.77
C LEU A 31 0.58 -22.63 22.22
N PHE A 32 1.27 -22.92 21.12
CA PHE A 32 1.23 -24.23 20.47
C PHE A 32 2.02 -25.29 21.26
N GLU A 33 3.09 -24.88 21.95
CA GLU A 33 3.90 -25.75 22.80
C GLU A 33 3.05 -26.51 23.83
N ALA A 34 2.02 -25.88 24.38
CA ALA A 34 1.11 -26.49 25.36
C ALA A 34 0.33 -27.71 24.84
N VAL A 35 0.22 -27.88 23.51
CA VAL A 35 -0.48 -29.01 22.88
C VAL A 35 0.46 -29.97 22.14
N LEU A 36 1.77 -29.67 22.10
CA LEU A 36 2.74 -30.48 21.39
C LEU A 36 3.31 -31.59 22.30
N PRO A 37 3.51 -32.81 21.78
CA PRO A 37 4.18 -33.88 22.51
C PRO A 37 5.72 -33.74 22.49
N VAL A 38 6.26 -32.75 21.78
CA VAL A 38 7.70 -32.49 21.58
C VAL A 38 7.98 -30.99 21.70
N ALA A 39 9.24 -30.62 21.94
CA ALA A 39 9.63 -29.22 22.04
C ALA A 39 9.31 -28.44 20.76
N VAL A 40 8.73 -27.24 20.91
CA VAL A 40 8.28 -26.40 19.79
C VAL A 40 9.41 -26.05 18.82
N ASP A 41 10.64 -25.91 19.32
CA ASP A 41 11.82 -25.61 18.48
C ASP A 41 12.13 -26.71 17.47
N THR A 42 11.66 -27.94 17.71
CA THR A 42 11.83 -29.07 16.77
C THR A 42 10.74 -29.14 15.70
N ILE A 43 9.72 -28.28 15.79
CA ILE A 43 8.57 -28.22 14.90
C ILE A 43 8.66 -26.98 14.01
N HIS A 44 8.41 -27.18 12.71
CA HIS A 44 8.09 -26.08 11.81
C HIS A 44 6.56 -25.96 11.73
N ALA A 45 6.03 -24.81 12.11
CA ALA A 45 4.59 -24.58 12.18
C ALA A 45 4.17 -23.37 11.34
N VAL A 46 2.97 -23.48 10.77
CA VAL A 46 2.27 -22.40 10.11
C VAL A 46 0.98 -22.08 10.84
N TYR A 47 0.63 -20.80 10.80
CA TYR A 47 -0.46 -20.24 11.56
C TYR A 47 -1.44 -19.57 10.61
N LEU A 48 -2.66 -20.08 10.56
CA LEU A 48 -3.73 -19.57 9.71
C LEU A 48 -4.80 -18.89 10.58
N PRO A 49 -5.05 -17.57 10.42
CA PRO A 49 -6.08 -16.90 11.19
C PRO A 49 -7.48 -17.43 10.82
N LEU A 50 -8.28 -17.72 11.85
CA LEU A 50 -9.65 -18.20 11.74
C LEU A 50 -10.70 -17.11 12.06
N GLY A 51 -10.23 -15.95 12.52
CA GLY A 51 -11.04 -14.87 13.05
C GLY A 51 -10.19 -13.91 13.88
N PRO A 52 -10.81 -12.99 14.65
CA PRO A 52 -10.08 -11.97 15.42
C PRO A 52 -9.25 -12.55 16.57
N ASP A 53 -9.69 -13.68 17.14
CA ASP A 53 -9.14 -14.24 18.37
C ASP A 53 -8.79 -15.73 18.25
N ARG A 54 -8.88 -16.32 17.06
CA ARG A 54 -8.60 -17.75 16.82
C ARG A 54 -7.60 -17.93 15.69
N VAL A 55 -6.66 -18.85 15.90
CA VAL A 55 -5.62 -19.20 14.92
C VAL A 55 -5.49 -20.71 14.85
N LEU A 56 -5.51 -21.27 13.65
CA LEU A 56 -5.18 -22.67 13.40
C LEU A 56 -3.66 -22.81 13.30
N ALA A 57 -3.07 -23.62 14.18
CA ALA A 57 -1.70 -24.06 14.09
C ALA A 57 -1.63 -25.43 13.42
N CYS A 58 -0.76 -25.54 12.42
CA CYS A 58 -0.40 -26.80 11.79
C CYS A 58 1.12 -26.91 11.76
N GLY A 59 1.66 -27.97 12.37
CA GLY A 59 3.09 -28.18 12.49
C GLY A 59 3.54 -29.54 12.00
N MET A 60 4.82 -29.64 11.66
CA MET A 60 5.49 -30.90 11.32
C MET A 60 6.92 -30.87 11.85
N PRO A 61 7.54 -32.01 12.20
CA PRO A 61 8.95 -32.03 12.60
C PRO A 61 9.83 -31.35 11.54
N ARG A 62 10.72 -30.45 11.97
CA ARG A 62 11.62 -29.69 11.08
C ARG A 62 12.41 -30.60 10.13
N ALA A 63 12.93 -31.71 10.65
CA ALA A 63 13.67 -32.68 9.85
C ALA A 63 12.84 -33.27 8.71
N ALA A 64 11.56 -33.56 8.95
CA ALA A 64 10.66 -34.08 7.92
C ALA A 64 10.31 -32.99 6.88
N VAL A 65 10.10 -31.75 7.31
CA VAL A 65 9.90 -30.62 6.38
C VAL A 65 11.13 -30.43 5.51
N GLN A 66 12.33 -30.50 6.08
CA GLN A 66 13.59 -30.38 5.34
C GLN A 66 13.76 -31.48 4.28
N GLU A 67 13.45 -32.73 4.63
CA GLU A 67 13.47 -33.85 3.69
C GLU A 67 12.51 -33.62 2.51
N HIS A 68 11.29 -33.18 2.79
CA HIS A 68 10.31 -32.87 1.76
C HIS A 68 10.66 -31.61 0.95
N ALA A 69 11.29 -30.61 1.57
CA ALA A 69 11.73 -29.39 0.90
C ALA A 69 12.89 -29.63 -0.09
N ALA A 70 13.65 -30.74 0.06
CA ALA A 70 14.65 -31.16 -0.91
C ALA A 70 14.03 -31.74 -2.20
N MET A 71 12.74 -32.10 -2.17
CA MET A 71 12.00 -32.57 -3.35
C MET A 71 11.49 -31.37 -4.16
N PRO A 72 11.23 -31.52 -5.47
CA PRO A 72 10.72 -30.45 -6.33
C PRO A 72 9.21 -30.19 -6.09
N TRP A 73 8.77 -30.17 -4.83
CA TRP A 73 7.41 -29.89 -4.45
C TRP A 73 7.20 -28.39 -4.30
N VAL A 74 6.05 -27.92 -4.79
CA VAL A 74 5.65 -26.50 -4.66
C VAL A 74 4.89 -26.28 -3.36
N THR A 75 4.21 -27.31 -2.85
CA THR A 75 3.39 -27.23 -1.63
C THR A 75 3.55 -28.47 -0.75
N ILE A 76 3.69 -28.24 0.56
CA ILE A 76 3.53 -29.27 1.59
C ILE A 76 2.27 -28.91 2.38
N SER A 77 1.16 -29.49 1.93
CA SER A 77 -0.15 -29.30 2.54
C SER A 77 -0.76 -30.62 2.99
N PRO A 78 -1.57 -30.61 4.05
CA PRO A 78 -2.36 -31.77 4.43
C PRO A 78 -3.38 -32.08 3.35
N ARG A 79 -3.67 -33.37 3.12
CA ARG A 79 -4.69 -33.80 2.15
C ARG A 79 -6.10 -33.45 2.61
N SER A 80 -6.33 -33.50 3.93
CA SER A 80 -7.61 -33.21 4.56
C SER A 80 -7.38 -32.64 5.96
N LEU A 81 -8.39 -31.96 6.51
CA LEU A 81 -8.38 -31.54 7.90
C LEU A 81 -8.80 -32.71 8.81
N PRO A 82 -8.22 -32.87 10.01
CA PRO A 82 -8.72 -33.80 11.01
C PRO A 82 -10.18 -33.47 11.41
N PRO A 83 -11.02 -34.48 11.73
CA PRO A 83 -12.43 -34.25 12.07
C PRO A 83 -12.66 -33.26 13.20
N PHE A 84 -11.81 -33.25 14.23
CA PHE A 84 -11.94 -32.33 15.36
C PHE A 84 -11.61 -30.88 15.01
N ILE A 85 -10.78 -30.66 13.98
CA ILE A 85 -10.52 -29.32 13.44
C ILE A 85 -11.71 -28.90 12.61
N SER A 86 -12.14 -29.73 11.64
CA SER A 86 -13.26 -29.38 10.74
C SER A 86 -14.58 -29.14 11.48
N SER A 87 -14.86 -29.89 12.55
CA SER A 87 -16.06 -29.68 13.38
C SER A 87 -16.03 -28.39 14.21
N SER A 88 -14.83 -27.83 14.43
CA SER A 88 -14.62 -26.63 15.27
C SER A 88 -14.54 -25.34 14.45
N LEU A 89 -14.58 -25.43 13.13
CA LEU A 89 -14.49 -24.31 12.22
C LEU A 89 -15.89 -23.80 11.86
N ASP A 90 -16.06 -22.47 11.89
CA ASP A 90 -17.30 -21.83 11.46
C ASP A 90 -17.42 -21.80 9.92
N GLU A 91 -16.28 -21.78 9.21
CA GLU A 91 -16.17 -21.76 7.75
C GLU A 91 -15.21 -22.87 7.28
N PRO A 92 -15.53 -23.59 6.19
CA PRO A 92 -14.63 -24.59 5.64
C PRO A 92 -13.31 -23.97 5.18
N ILE A 93 -12.20 -24.61 5.54
CA ILE A 93 -10.85 -24.18 5.12
C ILE A 93 -10.31 -25.15 4.09
N GLU A 94 -9.86 -24.59 2.97
CA GLU A 94 -9.13 -25.31 1.95
C GLU A 94 -7.77 -25.77 2.50
N PRO A 95 -7.47 -27.09 2.51
CA PRO A 95 -6.19 -27.60 3.04
C PRO A 95 -4.96 -27.01 2.35
N GLU A 96 -5.08 -26.58 1.09
CA GLU A 96 -4.01 -25.96 0.31
C GLU A 96 -3.52 -24.63 0.89
N ARG A 97 -4.36 -23.93 1.65
CA ARG A 97 -3.98 -22.70 2.37
C ARG A 97 -3.01 -22.98 3.52
N ILE A 98 -2.89 -24.24 3.94
CA ILE A 98 -1.97 -24.70 4.98
C ILE A 98 -0.73 -25.25 4.28
N ASN A 99 0.20 -24.38 3.90
CA ASN A 99 1.45 -24.76 3.25
C ASN A 99 2.64 -24.58 4.20
N LEU A 100 3.34 -25.67 4.52
CA LEU A 100 4.55 -25.65 5.37
C LEU A 100 5.82 -25.18 4.63
N LEU A 101 5.79 -25.00 3.30
CA LEU A 101 6.93 -24.48 2.54
C LEU A 101 6.98 -22.95 2.60
N VAL A 102 7.20 -22.41 3.79
CA VAL A 102 7.29 -20.96 4.04
C VAL A 102 8.54 -20.61 4.84
N GLY A 103 8.96 -19.34 4.76
CA GLY A 103 10.11 -18.84 5.49
C GLY A 103 11.42 -19.52 5.06
N GLU A 104 12.09 -20.20 5.99
CA GLU A 104 13.38 -20.86 5.71
C GLU A 104 13.24 -22.03 4.71
N PHE A 105 12.10 -22.72 4.71
CA PHE A 105 11.80 -23.85 3.81
C PHE A 105 11.12 -23.42 2.51
N GLU A 106 10.97 -22.12 2.26
CA GLU A 106 10.39 -21.62 1.01
C GLU A 106 11.32 -21.92 -0.19
N PRO A 107 10.83 -22.59 -1.26
CA PRO A 107 11.62 -22.86 -2.46
C PRO A 107 12.20 -21.59 -3.06
N ALA A 108 13.47 -21.66 -3.48
CA ALA A 108 14.18 -20.57 -4.15
C ALA A 108 13.39 -19.90 -5.32
N PRO A 109 12.70 -20.63 -6.22
CA PRO A 109 11.94 -19.98 -7.29
C PRO A 109 10.74 -19.18 -6.78
N ILE A 110 10.09 -19.60 -5.69
CA ILE A 110 8.96 -18.87 -5.10
C ILE A 110 9.48 -17.61 -4.42
N ARG A 111 10.57 -17.73 -3.66
CA ARG A 111 11.23 -16.60 -3.00
C ARG A 111 11.67 -15.54 -4.01
N SER A 112 12.30 -15.93 -5.11
CA SER A 112 12.74 -14.99 -6.16
C SER A 112 11.56 -14.33 -6.88
N HIS A 113 10.48 -15.06 -7.12
CA HIS A 113 9.27 -14.49 -7.68
C HIS A 113 8.66 -13.43 -6.75
N ARG A 114 8.53 -13.71 -5.44
CA ARG A 114 7.99 -12.75 -4.48
C ARG A 114 8.83 -11.48 -4.36
N HIS A 115 10.16 -11.61 -4.40
CA HIS A 115 11.05 -10.45 -4.42
C HIS A 115 10.89 -9.64 -5.70
N THR A 116 10.88 -10.29 -6.87
CA THR A 116 10.74 -9.59 -8.16
C THR A 116 9.39 -8.91 -8.28
N THR A 117 8.28 -9.54 -7.88
CA THR A 117 6.95 -8.90 -7.89
C THR A 117 6.90 -7.68 -6.96
N THR A 118 7.51 -7.76 -5.78
CA THR A 118 7.58 -6.63 -4.84
C THR A 118 8.41 -5.49 -5.43
N LEU A 119 9.55 -5.79 -6.03
CA LEU A 119 10.40 -4.79 -6.69
C LEU A 119 9.69 -4.14 -7.88
N ILE A 120 8.99 -4.93 -8.71
CA ILE A 120 8.19 -4.42 -9.83
C ILE A 120 7.09 -3.49 -9.32
N ALA A 121 6.37 -3.88 -8.25
CA ALA A 121 5.32 -3.04 -7.67
C ALA A 121 5.89 -1.71 -7.13
N CYS A 122 7.00 -1.75 -6.41
CA CYS A 122 7.70 -0.54 -5.95
C CYS A 122 8.14 0.34 -7.12
N ALA A 123 8.73 -0.24 -8.16
CA ALA A 123 9.15 0.48 -9.36
C ALA A 123 7.96 1.15 -10.07
N ALA A 124 6.82 0.46 -10.17
CA ALA A 124 5.60 1.01 -10.74
C ALA A 124 5.07 2.20 -9.93
N ILE A 125 5.06 2.12 -8.59
CA ILE A 125 4.66 3.23 -7.72
C ILE A 125 5.57 4.44 -7.92
N VAL A 126 6.89 4.23 -7.94
CA VAL A 126 7.87 5.30 -8.17
C VAL A 126 7.67 5.94 -9.55
N LEU A 127 7.45 5.14 -10.58
CA LEU A 127 7.18 5.62 -11.93
C LEU A 127 5.89 6.46 -11.99
N CYS A 128 4.81 5.99 -11.37
CA CYS A 128 3.56 6.75 -11.29
C CYS A 128 3.76 8.10 -10.58
N ALA A 129 4.48 8.12 -9.46
CA ALA A 129 4.80 9.35 -8.75
C ALA A 129 5.64 10.32 -9.62
N ALA A 130 6.66 9.81 -10.32
CA ALA A 130 7.48 10.61 -11.23
C ALA A 130 6.67 11.21 -12.38
N LEU A 131 5.73 10.45 -12.96
CA LEU A 131 4.82 10.94 -14.00
C LEU A 131 3.89 12.04 -13.47
N VAL A 132 3.36 11.89 -12.26
CA VAL A 132 2.53 12.93 -11.62
C VAL A 132 3.34 14.21 -11.41
N VAL A 133 4.54 14.12 -10.83
CA VAL A 133 5.42 15.28 -10.61
C VAL A 133 5.77 15.96 -11.92
N THR A 134 6.18 15.19 -12.93
CA THR A 134 6.50 15.73 -14.26
C THR A 134 5.29 16.41 -14.89
N GLY A 135 4.11 15.81 -14.75
CA GLY A 135 2.84 16.38 -15.22
C GLY A 135 2.53 17.72 -14.55
N GLN A 136 2.69 17.81 -13.23
CA GLN A 136 2.47 19.05 -12.49
C GLN A 136 3.49 20.13 -12.85
N SER A 137 4.77 19.78 -12.99
CA SER A 137 5.82 20.71 -13.43
C SER A 137 5.53 21.28 -14.82
N ARG A 138 5.07 20.44 -15.75
CA ARG A 138 4.66 20.88 -17.10
C ARG A 138 3.43 21.78 -17.06
N ARG A 139 2.43 21.46 -16.23
CA ARG A 139 1.24 22.31 -16.05
C ARG A 139 1.63 23.67 -15.47
N ALA A 140 2.46 23.69 -14.43
CA ALA A 140 2.95 24.92 -13.83
C ALA A 140 3.75 25.79 -14.81
N ALA A 141 4.58 25.18 -15.67
CA ALA A 141 5.30 25.90 -16.73
C ALA A 141 4.34 26.57 -17.72
N ARG A 142 3.31 25.86 -18.19
CA ARG A 142 2.29 26.40 -19.11
C ARG A 142 1.49 27.55 -18.51
N GLU A 143 1.15 27.47 -17.23
CA GLU A 143 0.44 28.59 -16.56
C GLU A 143 1.33 29.83 -16.42
N ARG A 144 2.64 29.66 -16.18
CA ARG A 144 3.59 30.79 -16.19
C ARG A 144 3.73 31.42 -17.58
N GLU A 145 3.81 30.61 -18.63
CA GLU A 145 3.86 31.10 -20.02
C GLU A 145 2.59 31.89 -20.38
N ARG A 146 1.41 31.39 -19.99
CA ARG A 146 0.13 32.07 -20.18
C ARG A 146 0.08 33.40 -19.43
N ALA A 147 0.50 33.42 -18.17
CA ALA A 147 0.53 34.64 -17.36
C ALA A 147 1.43 35.70 -18.02
N PHE A 148 2.62 35.31 -18.47
CA PHE A 148 3.55 36.22 -19.16
C PHE A 148 2.99 36.74 -20.50
N ALA A 149 2.35 35.87 -21.29
CA ALA A 149 1.72 36.27 -22.55
C ALA A 149 0.56 37.26 -22.33
N LEU A 150 -0.27 37.04 -21.30
CA LEU A 150 -1.34 37.96 -20.93
C LEU A 150 -0.79 39.30 -20.45
N GLU A 151 0.26 39.31 -19.63
CA GLU A 151 0.92 40.54 -19.20
C GLU A 151 1.46 41.32 -20.40
N THR A 152 2.15 40.65 -21.32
CA THR A 152 2.67 41.27 -22.55
C THR A 152 1.55 41.84 -23.42
N ALA A 153 0.48 41.09 -23.65
CA ALA A 153 -0.67 41.55 -24.43
C ALA A 153 -1.38 42.75 -23.76
N THR A 154 -1.47 42.75 -22.43
CA THR A 154 -2.06 43.87 -21.68
C THR A 154 -1.21 45.13 -21.84
N VAL A 155 0.12 45.02 -21.78
CA VAL A 155 1.03 46.15 -22.03
C VAL A 155 0.85 46.69 -23.46
N GLN A 156 0.78 45.81 -24.47
CA GLN A 156 0.55 46.23 -25.86
C GLN A 156 -0.80 46.96 -26.04
N ILE A 157 -1.86 46.49 -25.39
CA ILE A 157 -3.17 47.17 -25.43
C ILE A 157 -3.07 48.56 -24.77
N TYR A 158 -2.38 48.68 -23.63
CA TYR A 158 -2.17 49.98 -23.00
C TYR A 158 -1.40 50.94 -23.91
N ASP A 159 -0.35 50.47 -24.57
CA ASP A 159 0.44 51.28 -25.51
C ASP A 159 -0.36 51.70 -26.74
N GLN A 160 -1.36 50.91 -27.16
CA GLN A 160 -2.27 51.25 -28.26
C GLN A 160 -3.35 52.26 -27.87
N VAL A 161 -3.87 52.20 -26.64
CA VAL A 161 -5.03 53.00 -26.19
C VAL A 161 -4.61 54.32 -25.52
N LEU A 162 -3.52 54.34 -24.76
CA LEU A 162 -3.07 55.53 -24.04
C LEU A 162 -2.09 56.34 -24.89
N PRO A 163 -2.19 57.68 -24.91
CA PRO A 163 -1.17 58.51 -25.54
C PRO A 163 0.19 58.34 -24.84
N PRO A 164 1.30 58.45 -25.59
CA PRO A 164 2.64 58.35 -25.04
C PRO A 164 2.82 59.37 -23.91
N SER A 165 3.33 58.93 -22.76
CA SER A 165 3.56 59.77 -21.59
C SER A 165 4.92 59.45 -21.00
N THR A 166 5.59 60.48 -20.49
CA THR A 166 6.88 60.39 -19.79
C THR A 166 6.72 60.12 -18.29
N SER A 167 5.48 59.95 -17.80
CA SER A 167 5.21 59.71 -16.38
C SER A 167 5.68 58.31 -15.94
N PRO A 168 6.39 58.16 -14.80
CA PRO A 168 6.87 56.87 -14.29
C PRO A 168 5.76 55.98 -13.70
N VAL A 169 4.49 56.39 -13.81
CA VAL A 169 3.35 55.69 -13.22
C VAL A 169 2.95 54.49 -14.11
N PRO A 170 2.70 53.30 -13.54
CA PRO A 170 2.30 52.11 -14.31
C PRO A 170 1.07 52.36 -15.22
N PRO A 171 1.02 51.78 -16.43
CA PRO A 171 -0.05 52.02 -17.40
C PRO A 171 -1.45 51.68 -16.88
N SER A 172 -1.57 50.64 -16.06
CA SER A 172 -2.84 50.24 -15.43
C SER A 172 -3.38 51.35 -14.53
N VAL A 173 -2.54 51.94 -13.68
CA VAL A 173 -2.91 53.03 -12.76
C VAL A 173 -3.30 54.28 -13.55
N ARG A 174 -2.59 54.57 -14.65
CA ARG A 174 -2.93 55.69 -15.55
C ARG A 174 -4.30 55.49 -16.19
N LEU A 175 -4.60 54.28 -16.67
CA LEU A 175 -5.90 53.99 -17.29
C LEU A 175 -7.03 54.12 -16.27
N THR A 176 -6.82 53.69 -15.01
CA THR A 176 -7.79 53.91 -13.94
C THR A 176 -7.99 55.40 -13.61
N ALA A 177 -6.92 56.20 -13.65
CA ALA A 177 -6.98 57.64 -13.42
C ALA A 177 -7.72 58.37 -14.56
N GLU A 178 -7.46 58.01 -15.81
CA GLU A 178 -8.19 58.55 -16.97
C GLU A 178 -9.65 58.10 -16.96
N ARG A 179 -9.93 56.84 -16.60
CA ARG A 179 -11.32 56.40 -16.47
C ARG A 179 -12.08 57.23 -15.41
N ARG A 180 -11.42 57.56 -14.30
CA ARG A 180 -11.99 58.44 -13.26
C ARG A 180 -12.10 59.90 -13.69
N SER A 181 -11.20 60.40 -14.54
CA SER A 181 -11.30 61.75 -15.11
C SER A 181 -12.48 61.87 -16.07
N LEU A 182 -12.78 60.77 -16.80
CA LEU A 182 -13.86 60.67 -17.77
C LEU A 182 -15.23 60.35 -17.16
N GLU A 183 -15.30 59.68 -15.99
CA GLU A 183 -16.56 59.49 -15.27
C GLU A 183 -17.11 60.87 -14.86
N PRO A 184 -18.18 61.38 -15.52
CA PRO A 184 -18.68 62.72 -15.25
C PRO A 184 -19.15 62.76 -13.80
N HIS A 185 -18.59 63.68 -13.02
CA HIS A 185 -19.05 63.89 -11.65
C HIS A 185 -20.56 64.06 -11.67
N PRO A 186 -21.33 63.22 -10.93
CA PRO A 186 -22.78 63.34 -10.90
C PRO A 186 -23.07 64.74 -10.44
N ARG A 187 -23.53 65.59 -11.37
CA ARG A 187 -23.95 66.95 -11.05
C ARG A 187 -25.06 66.76 -10.03
N HIS A 188 -24.79 67.08 -8.78
CA HIS A 188 -25.82 67.18 -7.76
C HIS A 188 -26.87 68.15 -8.29
N SER A 189 -27.91 67.59 -8.88
CA SER A 189 -29.16 68.26 -9.16
C SER A 189 -29.68 68.67 -7.79
N ARG A 190 -29.38 69.92 -7.43
CA ARG A 190 -30.05 70.59 -6.33
C ARG A 190 -31.51 70.75 -6.77
N ALA A 191 -32.38 69.97 -6.16
CA ALA A 191 -33.79 70.28 -6.05
C ALA A 191 -33.98 71.43 -5.06
#